data_AF-G4YQ60-F1
#
_entry.id   AF-G4YQ60-F1
#
_cell.length_a   1.000
_cell.length_b   1.000
_cell.length_c   1.000
_cell.angle_alpha   90.00
_cell.angle_beta   90.00
_cell.angle_gamma   90.00
#
_symmetry.space_group_name_H-M   'P 1'
#
loop_
_entity.id
_entity.type
_entity.pdbx_description
1 polymer ?
#
loop_
_entity_poly.entity_id
_entity_poly.type
_entity_poly.pdbx_seq_one_letter_code
_entity_poly.pdbx_strand_id
1 'polypeptide(L)'
;EQQMLELARLVVGVARLPPARVNAALDHSLQAATNVGEVLAAAVAPSRLPLAEADELVALRRENDRLQAELSDAKDKLAEEMNLRTKSDYFLVSANSECDQALDLVQDMRVQLSNASAQLMQANAAIAHHADVTQSLEKRTLVAEVDSAAAVRRNTQLHELISASLVTYNTQLERLRKQLADRDRANVIPARIQALTDENNSLRRANSILRRHSAAHGLDVDTLVLASVGISAAEIDWNLLGLSPPTVTVESPRHDESSSEEGEESKTTDVPMAESTEATSAPAASVGASAGSPVSTESPVRTLRRPLVSSAGQSRLASLASPSPAAGIV
;
A
#
# COMPACT_ATOMS: atom_id res chain seq x y z
N GLU A 1 -124.97 67.42 29.84
CA GLU A 1 -124.39 66.06 29.75
C GLU A 1 -123.70 65.78 28.41
N GLN A 2 -124.32 66.08 27.25
CA GLN A 2 -123.71 65.84 25.92
C GLN A 2 -122.31 66.46 25.71
N GLN A 3 -122.08 67.70 26.18
CA GLN A 3 -120.77 68.35 26.07
C GLN A 3 -119.65 67.64 26.85
N MET A 4 -119.97 67.00 27.98
CA MET A 4 -118.98 66.21 28.74
C MET A 4 -118.63 64.89 28.05
N LEU A 5 -119.56 64.33 27.26
CA LEU A 5 -119.36 63.09 26.54
C LEU A 5 -118.41 63.25 25.34
N GLU A 6 -118.59 64.31 24.55
CA GLU A 6 -117.67 64.63 23.45
C GLU A 6 -116.27 64.96 23.96
N LEU A 7 -116.19 65.69 25.08
CA LEU A 7 -114.92 65.97 25.74
C LEU A 7 -114.24 64.67 26.22
N ALA A 8 -114.98 63.75 26.83
CA ALA A 8 -114.44 62.46 27.27
C ALA A 8 -113.92 61.61 26.09
N ARG A 9 -114.65 61.54 24.97
CA ARG A 9 -114.23 60.82 23.76
C ARG A 9 -112.96 61.43 23.15
N LEU A 10 -112.89 62.76 23.09
CA LEU A 10 -111.72 63.48 22.59
C LEU A 10 -110.50 63.24 23.49
N VAL A 11 -110.66 63.34 24.82
CA VAL A 11 -109.58 63.10 25.78
C VAL A 11 -109.05 61.67 25.68
N VAL A 12 -109.92 60.67 25.54
CA VAL A 12 -109.49 59.27 25.32
C VAL A 12 -108.78 59.11 23.98
N GLY A 13 -109.25 59.76 22.91
CA GLY A 13 -108.61 59.72 21.60
C GLY A 13 -107.22 60.37 21.58
N VAL A 14 -107.05 61.49 22.30
CA VAL A 14 -105.77 62.23 22.39
C VAL A 14 -104.78 61.53 23.32
N ALA A 15 -105.24 60.88 24.39
CA ALA A 15 -104.38 60.14 25.32
C ALA A 15 -103.73 58.88 24.73
N ARG A 16 -104.11 58.45 23.51
CA ARG A 16 -103.62 57.24 22.81
C ARG A 16 -102.28 57.39 22.09
N LEU A 17 -101.43 58.32 22.49
CA LEU A 17 -100.13 58.48 21.82
C LEU A 17 -99.15 57.35 22.22
N PRO A 18 -98.48 56.67 21.27
CA PRO A 18 -98.51 56.86 19.81
C PRO A 18 -99.61 56.03 19.10
N PRO A 19 -100.11 56.47 17.92
CA PRO A 19 -101.12 55.78 17.12
C PRO A 19 -100.56 54.53 16.42
N ALA A 20 -100.09 53.55 17.18
CA ALA A 20 -99.63 52.27 16.65
C ALA A 20 -100.79 51.27 16.66
N ARG A 21 -101.43 51.15 15.49
CA ARG A 21 -102.45 50.16 15.08
C ARG A 21 -103.88 50.58 15.39
N VAL A 22 -104.63 50.79 14.30
CA VAL A 22 -106.09 50.99 14.26
C VAL A 22 -106.74 49.87 15.05
N ASN A 23 -107.23 50.19 16.24
CA ASN A 23 -107.94 49.23 17.06
C ASN A 23 -109.43 49.37 16.75
N ALA A 24 -109.84 48.81 15.61
CA ALA A 24 -111.18 48.98 15.07
C ALA A 24 -112.30 48.61 16.07
N ALA A 25 -112.06 47.62 16.94
CA ALA A 25 -112.99 47.21 18.00
C ALA A 25 -113.18 48.28 19.08
N LEU A 26 -112.09 48.95 19.46
CA LEU A 26 -112.09 50.02 20.44
C LEU A 26 -112.62 51.34 19.86
N ASP A 27 -112.41 51.58 18.57
CA ASP A 27 -112.97 52.73 17.87
C ASP A 27 -114.50 52.57 17.69
N HIS A 28 -114.97 51.35 17.42
CA HIS A 28 -116.41 51.02 17.44
C HIS A 28 -117.04 51.18 18.83
N SER A 29 -116.37 50.75 19.92
CA SER A 29 -116.93 50.85 21.27
C SER A 29 -117.00 52.29 21.79
N LEU A 30 -116.02 53.15 21.44
CA LEU A 30 -116.08 54.59 21.73
C LEU A 30 -117.22 55.29 20.99
N GLN A 31 -117.50 54.88 19.75
CA GLN A 31 -118.56 55.46 18.93
C GLN A 31 -119.96 55.07 19.43
N ALA A 32 -120.10 53.86 20.01
CA ALA A 32 -121.35 53.35 20.57
C ALA A 32 -121.69 53.87 21.98
N ALA A 33 -120.73 54.46 22.71
CA ALA A 33 -120.92 54.91 24.10
C ALA A 33 -121.87 56.13 24.21
N THR A 34 -122.93 56.04 25.02
CA THR A 34 -123.97 57.08 25.17
C THR A 34 -123.83 57.92 26.44
N ASN A 35 -122.95 57.54 27.35
CA ASN A 35 -122.61 58.28 28.56
C ASN A 35 -121.09 58.28 28.84
N VAL A 36 -120.63 59.19 29.72
CA VAL A 36 -119.20 59.35 30.06
C VAL A 36 -118.63 58.09 30.72
N GLY A 37 -119.44 57.33 31.46
CA GLY A 37 -119.04 56.05 32.06
C GLY A 37 -118.72 54.97 31.03
N GLU A 38 -119.49 54.88 29.95
CA GLU A 38 -119.27 53.96 28.83
C GLU A 38 -118.04 54.34 28.01
N VAL A 39 -117.77 55.64 27.84
CA VAL A 39 -116.54 56.13 27.21
C VAL A 39 -115.30 55.70 28.02
N LEU A 40 -115.38 55.81 29.35
CA LEU A 40 -114.31 55.36 30.24
C LEU A 40 -114.17 53.83 30.21
N ALA A 41 -115.28 53.08 30.20
CA ALA A 41 -115.28 51.63 30.11
C ALA A 41 -114.67 51.12 28.79
N ALA A 42 -115.02 51.75 27.67
CA ALA A 42 -114.42 51.48 26.36
C ALA A 42 -112.92 51.79 26.35
N ALA A 43 -112.51 52.94 26.93
CA ALA A 43 -111.11 53.34 27.01
C ALA A 43 -110.22 52.40 27.83
N VAL A 44 -110.78 51.76 28.86
CA VAL A 44 -110.08 50.84 29.76
C VAL A 44 -110.11 49.39 29.23
N ALA A 45 -111.04 49.05 28.33
CA ALA A 45 -111.19 47.71 27.80
C ALA A 45 -110.01 47.31 26.88
N PRO A 46 -109.26 46.23 27.21
CA PRO A 46 -108.18 45.76 26.35
C PRO A 46 -108.72 45.29 24.99
N SER A 47 -107.99 45.60 23.91
CA SER A 47 -108.21 45.09 22.56
C SER A 47 -108.10 43.56 22.56
N ARG A 48 -109.23 42.85 22.64
CA ARG A 48 -109.23 41.39 22.53
C ARG A 48 -109.29 41.03 21.04
N LEU A 49 -108.23 40.41 20.55
CA LEU A 49 -108.25 39.71 19.26
C LEU A 49 -109.37 38.65 19.29
N PRO A 50 -110.06 38.40 18.16
CA PRO A 50 -110.95 37.25 18.03
C PRO A 50 -110.23 35.97 18.46
N LEU A 51 -110.93 35.07 19.14
CA LEU A 51 -110.33 33.87 19.75
C LEU A 51 -109.55 33.03 18.71
N ALA A 52 -110.06 32.92 17.47
CA ALA A 52 -109.40 32.20 16.39
C ALA A 52 -108.04 32.81 15.98
N GLU A 53 -107.96 34.13 15.82
CA GLU A 53 -106.71 34.82 15.50
C GLU A 53 -105.69 34.75 16.65
N ALA A 54 -106.19 34.77 17.89
CA ALA A 54 -105.35 34.58 19.07
C ALA A 54 -104.77 33.15 19.12
N ASP A 55 -105.58 32.12 18.83
CA ASP A 55 -105.15 30.72 18.79
C ASP A 55 -104.10 30.48 17.69
N GLU A 56 -104.27 31.07 16.51
CA GLU A 56 -103.29 31.02 15.41
C GLU A 56 -101.96 31.70 15.78
N LEU A 57 -102.00 32.87 16.44
CA LEU A 57 -100.78 33.52 16.92
C LEU A 57 -100.03 32.68 17.95
N VAL A 58 -100.74 31.99 18.84
CA VAL A 58 -100.11 31.07 19.79
C VAL A 58 -99.54 29.85 19.05
N ALA A 59 -100.21 29.33 18.02
CA ALA A 59 -99.68 28.25 17.17
C ALA A 59 -98.39 28.68 16.44
N LEU A 60 -98.40 29.85 15.80
CA LEU A 60 -97.22 30.41 15.10
C LEU A 60 -96.06 30.68 16.06
N ARG A 61 -96.32 31.14 17.29
CA ARG A 61 -95.28 31.29 18.31
C ARG A 61 -94.65 29.96 18.66
N ARG A 62 -95.46 28.93 18.93
CA ARG A 62 -94.95 27.57 19.21
C ARG A 62 -94.14 27.02 18.03
N GLU A 63 -94.57 27.28 16.80
CA GLU A 63 -93.84 26.87 15.61
C GLU A 63 -92.53 27.66 15.44
N ASN A 64 -92.52 28.97 15.74
CA ASN A 64 -91.30 29.77 15.75
C ASN A 64 -90.31 29.23 16.80
N ASP A 65 -90.78 28.91 18.00
CA ASP A 65 -89.98 28.32 19.08
C ASP A 65 -89.40 26.95 18.63
N ARG A 66 -90.21 26.13 17.96
CA ARG A 66 -89.77 24.83 17.39
C ARG A 66 -88.68 25.03 16.35
N LEU A 67 -88.89 25.93 15.38
CA LEU A 67 -87.92 26.20 14.31
C LEU A 67 -86.63 26.82 14.86
N GLN A 68 -86.71 27.65 15.90
CA GLN A 68 -85.53 28.18 16.58
C GLN A 68 -84.72 27.08 17.26
N ALA A 69 -85.39 26.12 17.92
CA ALA A 69 -84.72 24.97 18.51
C ALA A 69 -84.05 24.09 17.45
N GLU A 70 -84.75 23.82 16.34
CA GLU A 70 -84.20 23.06 15.20
C GLU A 70 -83.02 23.78 14.54
N LEU A 71 -83.08 25.11 14.41
CA LEU A 71 -81.96 25.90 13.89
C LEU A 71 -80.74 25.84 14.81
N SER A 72 -80.94 25.90 16.14
CA SER A 72 -79.85 25.77 17.11
C SER A 72 -79.20 24.39 17.01
N ASP A 73 -79.99 23.31 16.99
CA ASP A 73 -79.51 21.94 16.87
C ASP A 73 -78.76 21.71 15.54
N ALA A 74 -79.29 22.21 14.41
CA ALA A 74 -78.60 22.13 13.12
C ALA A 74 -77.27 22.92 13.10
N LYS A 75 -77.23 24.07 13.79
CA LYS A 75 -76.01 24.87 13.93
C LYS A 75 -74.94 24.14 14.76
N ASP A 76 -75.35 23.49 15.85
CA ASP A 76 -74.44 22.72 16.70
C ASP A 76 -73.88 21.50 15.94
N LYS A 77 -74.75 20.77 15.23
CA LYS A 77 -74.33 19.67 14.33
C LYS A 77 -73.36 20.13 13.25
N LEU A 78 -73.62 21.28 12.61
CA LEU A 78 -72.69 21.83 11.62
C LEU A 78 -71.34 22.17 12.24
N ALA A 79 -71.31 22.72 13.46
CA ALA A 79 -70.07 23.01 14.16
C ALA A 79 -69.28 21.74 14.49
N GLU A 80 -69.95 20.66 14.91
CA GLU A 80 -69.34 19.34 15.13
C GLU A 80 -68.74 18.76 13.84
N GLU A 81 -69.49 18.78 12.74
CA GLU A 81 -69.01 18.30 11.43
C GLU A 81 -67.82 19.12 10.91
N MET A 82 -67.84 20.45 11.07
CA MET A 82 -66.68 21.29 10.70
C MET A 82 -65.44 20.97 11.55
N ASN A 83 -65.62 20.68 12.84
CA ASN A 83 -64.54 20.26 13.72
C ASN A 83 -63.98 18.89 13.30
N LEU A 84 -64.85 17.93 12.99
CA LEU A 84 -64.44 16.61 12.50
C LEU A 84 -63.70 16.71 11.16
N ARG A 85 -64.17 17.53 10.21
CA ARG A 85 -63.45 17.81 8.96
C ARG A 85 -62.07 18.39 9.23
N THR A 86 -61.97 19.39 10.08
CA THR A 86 -60.67 20.02 10.41
C THR A 86 -59.69 19.00 11.01
N LYS A 87 -60.17 18.10 11.89
CA LYS A 87 -59.36 17.01 12.43
C LYS A 87 -58.94 16.02 11.34
N SER A 88 -59.87 15.62 10.47
CA SER A 88 -59.59 14.74 9.33
C SER A 88 -58.53 15.33 8.40
N ASP A 89 -58.64 16.61 8.07
CA ASP A 89 -57.68 17.31 7.21
C ASP A 89 -56.28 17.32 7.83
N TYR A 90 -56.18 17.57 9.15
CA TYR A 90 -54.91 17.48 9.87
C TYR A 90 -54.31 16.06 9.80
N PHE A 91 -55.12 15.01 10.03
CA PHE A 91 -54.65 13.63 9.94
C PHE A 91 -54.17 13.27 8.53
N LEU A 92 -54.88 13.71 7.48
CA LEU A 92 -54.46 13.48 6.10
C LEU A 92 -53.13 14.16 5.77
N VAL A 93 -52.94 15.41 6.21
CA VAL A 93 -51.66 16.12 6.01
C VAL A 93 -50.53 15.41 6.76
N SER A 94 -50.75 14.99 8.00
CA SER A 94 -49.75 14.24 8.79
C SER A 94 -49.38 12.93 8.10
N ALA A 95 -50.38 12.13 7.72
CA ALA A 95 -50.17 10.84 7.07
C ALA A 95 -49.46 10.97 5.71
N ASN A 96 -49.79 12.01 4.93
CA ASN A 96 -49.08 12.29 3.68
C ASN A 96 -47.62 12.65 3.93
N SER A 97 -47.35 13.50 4.93
CA SER A 97 -45.97 13.88 5.28
C SER A 97 -45.13 12.69 5.77
N GLU A 98 -45.74 11.73 6.46
CA GLU A 98 -45.10 10.49 6.89
C GLU A 98 -44.83 9.55 5.69
N CYS A 99 -45.77 9.48 4.73
CA CYS A 99 -45.57 8.74 3.48
C CYS A 99 -44.42 9.32 2.66
N ASP A 100 -44.33 10.64 2.54
CA ASP A 100 -43.25 11.31 1.81
C ASP A 100 -41.89 11.01 2.45
N GLN A 101 -41.79 11.11 3.79
CA GLN A 101 -40.57 10.73 4.52
C GLN A 101 -40.19 9.26 4.33
N ALA A 102 -41.18 8.35 4.34
CA ALA A 102 -40.93 6.93 4.09
C ALA A 102 -40.45 6.67 2.66
N LEU A 103 -40.99 7.40 1.67
CA LEU A 103 -40.56 7.31 0.28
C LEU A 103 -39.12 7.80 0.10
N ASP A 104 -38.74 8.89 0.75
CA ASP A 104 -37.37 9.40 0.73
C ASP A 104 -36.39 8.38 1.33
N LEU A 105 -36.72 7.80 2.48
CA LEU A 105 -35.90 6.75 3.11
C LEU A 105 -35.74 5.53 2.19
N VAL A 106 -36.80 5.10 1.52
CA VAL A 106 -36.73 3.97 0.56
C VAL A 106 -35.85 4.33 -0.63
N GLN A 107 -35.90 5.56 -1.13
CA GLN A 107 -35.03 6.02 -2.20
C GLN A 107 -33.55 6.02 -1.76
N ASP A 108 -33.25 6.53 -0.57
CA ASP A 108 -31.90 6.49 0.00
C ASP A 108 -31.38 5.06 0.15
N MET A 109 -32.21 4.15 0.68
CA MET A 109 -31.87 2.73 0.79
C MET A 109 -31.61 2.08 -0.57
N ARG A 110 -32.38 2.45 -1.61
CA ARG A 110 -32.15 1.96 -2.98
C ARG A 110 -30.81 2.43 -3.53
N VAL A 111 -30.45 3.70 -3.32
CA VAL A 111 -29.15 4.23 -3.72
C VAL A 111 -28.03 3.50 -2.99
N GLN A 112 -28.14 3.31 -1.67
CA GLN A 112 -27.17 2.54 -0.89
C GLN A 112 -27.02 1.11 -1.39
N LEU A 113 -28.13 0.43 -1.70
CA LEU A 113 -28.12 -0.92 -2.26
C LEU A 113 -27.41 -0.96 -3.62
N SER A 114 -27.65 0.02 -4.50
CA SER A 114 -26.95 0.10 -5.79
C SER A 114 -25.45 0.32 -5.63
N ASN A 115 -25.04 1.16 -4.68
CA ASN A 115 -23.63 1.43 -4.40
C ASN A 115 -22.93 0.18 -3.83
N ALA A 116 -23.57 -0.51 -2.88
CA ALA A 116 -23.06 -1.76 -2.33
C ALA A 116 -22.97 -2.86 -3.40
N SER A 117 -23.97 -2.95 -4.28
CA SER A 117 -23.97 -3.89 -5.41
C SER A 117 -22.81 -3.61 -6.38
N ALA A 118 -22.55 -2.34 -6.71
CA ALA A 118 -21.42 -1.95 -7.55
C ALA A 118 -20.07 -2.30 -6.90
N GLN A 119 -19.92 -2.06 -5.59
CA GLN A 119 -18.73 -2.45 -4.83
C GLN A 119 -18.51 -3.97 -4.82
N LEU A 120 -19.58 -4.75 -4.67
CA LEU A 120 -19.51 -6.21 -4.75
C LEU A 120 -19.08 -6.70 -6.14
N MET A 121 -19.60 -6.09 -7.22
CA MET A 121 -19.15 -6.42 -8.57
C MET A 121 -17.66 -6.10 -8.77
N GLN A 122 -17.19 -4.95 -8.26
CA GLN A 122 -15.78 -4.58 -8.33
C GLN A 122 -14.89 -5.56 -7.54
N ALA A 123 -15.29 -5.93 -6.33
CA ALA A 123 -14.58 -6.91 -5.51
C ALA A 123 -14.52 -8.29 -6.20
N ASN A 124 -15.63 -8.74 -6.80
CA ASN A 124 -15.67 -9.99 -7.55
C ASN A 124 -14.74 -9.98 -8.77
N ALA A 125 -14.68 -8.85 -9.50
CA ALA A 125 -13.74 -8.69 -10.61
C ALA A 125 -12.27 -8.74 -10.14
N ALA A 126 -11.96 -8.12 -9.00
CA ALA A 126 -10.63 -8.19 -8.40
C ALA A 126 -10.28 -9.63 -7.96
N ILE A 127 -11.22 -10.36 -7.36
CA ILE A 127 -11.04 -11.76 -6.99
C ILE A 127 -10.73 -12.61 -8.22
N ALA A 128 -11.46 -12.43 -9.32
CA ALA A 128 -11.21 -13.15 -10.57
C ALA A 128 -9.79 -12.86 -11.10
N HIS A 129 -9.39 -11.60 -11.14
CA HIS A 129 -8.03 -11.22 -11.55
C HIS A 129 -6.95 -11.85 -10.63
N HIS A 130 -7.16 -11.85 -9.31
CA HIS A 130 -6.23 -12.48 -8.37
C HIS A 130 -6.16 -14.01 -8.57
N ALA A 131 -7.27 -14.65 -8.91
CA ALA A 131 -7.29 -16.08 -9.23
C ALA A 131 -6.43 -16.37 -10.49
N ASP A 132 -6.54 -15.55 -11.54
CA ASP A 132 -5.73 -15.69 -12.75
C ASP A 132 -4.23 -15.51 -12.47
N VAL A 133 -3.88 -14.50 -11.66
CA VAL A 133 -2.49 -14.26 -11.24
C VAL A 133 -1.94 -15.43 -10.44
N THR A 134 -2.75 -15.97 -9.52
CA THR A 134 -2.36 -17.13 -8.69
C THR A 134 -2.11 -18.35 -9.57
N GLN A 135 -3.01 -18.65 -10.50
CA GLN A 135 -2.84 -19.77 -11.44
C GLN A 135 -1.59 -19.59 -12.33
N SER A 136 -1.30 -18.37 -12.77
CA SER A 136 -0.10 -18.06 -13.53
C SER A 136 1.19 -18.24 -12.70
N LEU A 137 1.16 -17.82 -11.43
CA LEU A 137 2.24 -18.04 -10.48
C LEU A 137 2.49 -19.53 -10.24
N GLU A 138 1.45 -20.31 -9.96
CA GLU A 138 1.53 -21.76 -9.75
C GLU A 138 2.17 -22.48 -10.96
N LYS A 139 1.78 -22.10 -12.18
CA LYS A 139 2.39 -22.66 -13.40
C LYS A 139 3.88 -22.35 -13.47
N ARG A 140 4.29 -21.12 -13.14
CA ARG A 140 5.71 -20.72 -13.16
C ARG A 140 6.52 -21.39 -12.05
N THR A 141 5.95 -21.55 -10.86
CA THR A 141 6.63 -22.24 -9.76
C THR A 141 6.84 -23.71 -10.10
N LEU A 142 5.84 -24.39 -10.69
CA LEU A 142 5.99 -25.78 -11.14
C LEU A 142 7.12 -25.94 -12.17
N VAL A 143 7.22 -25.02 -13.14
CA VAL A 143 8.32 -25.04 -14.12
C VAL A 143 9.67 -24.82 -13.44
N ALA A 144 9.77 -23.81 -12.56
CA ALA A 144 11.00 -23.52 -11.82
C ALA A 144 11.43 -24.69 -10.91
N GLU A 145 10.48 -25.40 -10.29
CA GLU A 145 10.73 -26.60 -9.49
C GLU A 145 11.31 -27.72 -10.36
N VAL A 146 10.73 -27.99 -11.52
CA VAL A 146 11.24 -29.00 -12.46
C VAL A 146 12.65 -28.65 -12.93
N ASP A 147 12.91 -27.39 -13.27
CA ASP A 147 14.22 -26.91 -13.70
C ASP A 147 15.27 -27.02 -12.58
N SER A 148 14.91 -26.64 -11.36
CA SER A 148 15.79 -26.78 -10.19
C SER A 148 16.12 -28.24 -9.90
N ALA A 149 15.14 -29.14 -9.98
CA ALA A 149 15.34 -30.57 -9.82
C ALA A 149 16.23 -31.16 -10.94
N ALA A 150 16.11 -30.65 -12.17
CA ALA A 150 17.00 -31.02 -13.27
C ALA A 150 18.44 -30.50 -13.06
N ALA A 151 18.61 -29.28 -12.54
CA ALA A 151 19.92 -28.71 -12.22
C ALA A 151 20.62 -29.50 -11.10
N VAL A 152 19.90 -29.84 -10.03
CA VAL A 152 20.42 -30.68 -8.94
C VAL A 152 20.91 -32.03 -9.47
N ARG A 153 20.11 -32.71 -10.29
CA ARG A 153 20.50 -34.00 -10.90
C ARG A 153 21.75 -33.88 -11.79
N ARG A 154 21.90 -32.79 -12.54
CA ARG A 154 23.14 -32.56 -13.32
C ARG A 154 24.33 -32.30 -12.42
N ASN A 155 24.16 -31.54 -11.34
CA ASN A 155 25.23 -31.26 -10.41
C ASN A 155 25.74 -32.53 -9.71
N THR A 156 24.83 -33.42 -9.28
CA THR A 156 25.20 -34.71 -8.70
C THR A 156 26.00 -35.57 -9.68
N GLN A 157 25.55 -35.65 -10.94
CA GLN A 157 26.28 -36.38 -11.99
C GLN A 157 27.68 -35.79 -12.24
N LEU A 158 27.80 -34.46 -12.32
CA LEU A 158 29.10 -33.81 -12.51
C LEU A 158 30.02 -34.04 -11.31
N HIS A 159 29.50 -33.98 -10.09
CA HIS A 159 30.27 -34.26 -8.89
C HIS A 159 30.79 -35.70 -8.87
N GLU A 160 29.96 -36.68 -9.23
CA GLU A 160 30.36 -38.08 -9.37
C GLU A 160 31.46 -38.26 -10.43
N LEU A 161 31.32 -37.64 -11.60
CA LEU A 161 32.31 -37.69 -12.67
C LEU A 161 33.65 -37.07 -12.25
N ILE A 162 33.61 -35.89 -11.63
CA ILE A 162 34.80 -35.20 -11.14
C ILE A 162 35.48 -36.05 -10.07
N SER A 163 34.72 -36.56 -9.10
CA SER A 163 35.24 -37.44 -8.05
C SER A 163 35.93 -38.69 -8.63
N ALA A 164 35.28 -39.37 -9.57
CA ALA A 164 35.86 -40.52 -10.25
C ALA A 164 37.16 -40.16 -10.99
N SER A 165 37.18 -39.03 -11.72
CA SER A 165 38.38 -38.56 -12.41
C SER A 165 39.52 -38.24 -11.43
N LEU A 166 39.23 -37.57 -10.30
CA LEU A 166 40.21 -37.26 -9.27
C LEU A 166 40.80 -38.54 -8.64
N VAL A 167 39.97 -39.55 -8.39
CA VAL A 167 40.47 -40.86 -7.91
C VAL A 167 41.42 -41.46 -8.94
N THR A 168 41.07 -41.44 -10.23
CA THR A 168 41.98 -41.97 -11.26
C THR A 168 43.30 -41.20 -11.33
N TYR A 169 43.29 -39.87 -11.29
CA TYR A 169 44.53 -39.07 -11.26
C TYR A 169 45.35 -39.33 -10.01
N ASN A 170 44.73 -39.44 -8.84
CA ASN A 170 45.43 -39.80 -7.60
C ASN A 170 46.11 -41.16 -7.70
N THR A 171 45.46 -42.17 -8.29
CA THR A 171 46.09 -43.48 -8.48
C THR A 171 47.28 -43.44 -9.46
N GLN A 172 47.19 -42.63 -10.52
CA GLN A 172 48.31 -42.43 -11.45
C GLN A 172 49.49 -41.75 -10.75
N LEU A 173 49.19 -40.73 -9.95
CA LEU A 173 50.20 -39.97 -9.22
C LEU A 173 50.89 -40.83 -8.15
N GLU A 174 50.14 -41.67 -7.45
CA GLU A 174 50.72 -42.63 -6.48
C GLU A 174 51.60 -43.68 -7.16
N ARG A 175 51.22 -44.13 -8.37
CA ARG A 175 52.05 -45.01 -9.19
C ARG A 175 53.38 -44.34 -9.58
N LEU A 176 53.34 -43.07 -10.01
CA LEU A 176 54.53 -42.32 -10.35
C LEU A 176 55.44 -42.11 -9.12
N ARG A 177 54.87 -41.77 -7.96
CA ARG A 177 55.62 -41.67 -6.70
C ARG A 177 56.32 -42.98 -6.35
N LYS A 178 55.62 -44.10 -6.48
CA LYS A 178 56.22 -45.43 -6.26
C LYS A 178 57.36 -45.71 -7.24
N GLN A 179 57.17 -45.43 -8.53
CA GLN A 179 58.22 -45.61 -9.54
C GLN A 179 59.46 -44.76 -9.27
N LEU A 180 59.28 -43.52 -8.81
CA LEU A 180 60.38 -42.65 -8.43
C LEU A 180 61.12 -43.21 -7.20
N ALA A 181 60.38 -43.58 -6.14
CA ALA A 181 60.95 -44.18 -4.95
C ALA A 181 61.69 -45.51 -5.23
N ASP A 182 61.17 -46.34 -6.13
CA ASP A 182 61.82 -47.60 -6.54
C ASP A 182 63.12 -47.32 -7.33
N ARG A 183 63.15 -46.28 -8.17
CA ARG A 183 64.37 -45.84 -8.89
C ARG A 183 65.43 -45.27 -7.95
N ASP A 184 65.01 -44.49 -6.96
CA ASP A 184 65.89 -43.96 -5.92
C ASP A 184 66.51 -45.10 -5.10
N ARG A 185 65.69 -46.09 -4.68
CA ARG A 185 66.17 -47.30 -3.98
C ARG A 185 67.12 -48.15 -4.81
N ALA A 186 66.87 -48.24 -6.12
CA ALA A 186 67.74 -48.98 -7.03
C ALA A 186 69.08 -48.25 -7.29
N ASN A 187 69.29 -47.05 -6.73
CA ASN A 187 70.49 -46.21 -6.88
C ASN A 187 70.92 -46.02 -8.34
N VAL A 188 70.03 -46.23 -9.32
CA VAL A 188 70.40 -46.31 -10.74
C VAL A 188 70.93 -44.97 -11.23
N ILE A 189 70.28 -43.87 -10.82
CA ILE A 189 70.68 -42.52 -11.21
C ILE A 189 71.98 -42.11 -10.49
N PRO A 190 72.10 -42.21 -9.14
CA PRO A 190 73.38 -41.96 -8.46
C PRO A 190 74.54 -42.82 -8.99
N ALA A 191 74.32 -44.13 -9.21
CA ALA A 191 75.34 -45.03 -9.72
C ALA A 191 75.77 -44.69 -11.15
N ARG A 192 74.84 -44.28 -12.02
CA ARG A 192 75.18 -43.82 -13.38
C ARG A 192 75.98 -42.52 -13.37
N ILE A 193 75.61 -41.59 -12.49
CA ILE A 193 76.36 -40.34 -12.32
C ILE A 193 77.78 -40.63 -11.81
N GLN A 194 77.91 -41.52 -10.83
CA GLN A 194 79.22 -41.93 -10.31
C GLN A 194 80.07 -42.58 -11.40
N ALA A 195 79.51 -43.53 -12.16
CA ALA A 195 80.23 -44.20 -13.24
C ALA A 195 80.75 -43.22 -14.31
N LEU A 196 79.92 -42.27 -14.73
CA LEU A 196 80.32 -41.23 -15.68
C LEU A 196 81.37 -40.27 -15.09
N THR A 197 81.32 -40.03 -13.79
CA THR A 197 82.31 -39.21 -13.09
C THR A 197 83.66 -39.92 -13.05
N ASP A 198 83.66 -41.22 -12.76
CA ASP A 198 84.87 -42.04 -12.72
C ASP A 198 85.50 -42.15 -14.12
N GLU A 199 84.68 -42.33 -15.16
CA GLU A 199 85.12 -42.31 -16.56
C GLU A 199 85.74 -40.97 -16.95
N ASN A 200 85.08 -39.84 -16.64
CA ASN A 200 85.62 -38.51 -16.89
C ASN A 200 86.95 -38.27 -16.18
N ASN A 201 87.07 -38.72 -14.93
CA ASN A 201 88.32 -38.62 -14.18
C ASN A 201 89.43 -39.47 -14.82
N SER A 202 89.09 -40.65 -15.34
CA SER A 202 90.02 -41.49 -16.10
C SER A 202 90.50 -40.80 -17.38
N LEU A 203 89.56 -40.23 -18.16
CA LEU A 203 89.88 -39.49 -19.38
C LEU A 203 90.73 -38.26 -19.10
N ARG A 204 90.45 -37.50 -18.03
CA ARG A 204 91.29 -36.37 -17.60
C ARG A 204 92.71 -36.82 -17.27
N ARG A 205 92.88 -37.94 -16.56
CA ARG A 205 94.21 -38.51 -16.29
C ARG A 205 94.92 -38.93 -17.57
N ALA A 206 94.23 -39.64 -18.47
CA ALA A 206 94.79 -40.04 -19.75
C ALA A 206 95.22 -38.82 -20.60
N ASN A 207 94.39 -37.78 -20.64
CA ASN A 207 94.68 -36.53 -21.33
C ASN A 207 95.90 -35.82 -20.71
N SER A 208 95.98 -35.76 -19.38
CA SER A 208 97.15 -35.21 -18.68
C SER A 208 98.44 -35.99 -18.97
N ILE A 209 98.39 -37.32 -19.02
CA ILE A 209 99.54 -38.17 -19.37
C ILE A 209 99.96 -37.91 -20.82
N LEU A 210 99.00 -37.85 -21.75
CA LEU A 210 99.28 -37.54 -23.15
C LEU A 210 99.93 -36.17 -23.28
N ARG A 211 99.40 -35.14 -22.59
CA ARG A 211 99.98 -33.80 -22.60
C ARG A 211 101.41 -33.78 -22.06
N ARG A 212 101.69 -34.50 -20.98
CA ARG A 212 103.05 -34.64 -20.42
C ARG A 212 103.98 -35.38 -21.38
N HIS A 213 103.51 -36.46 -22.02
CA HIS A 213 104.30 -37.23 -22.98
C HIS A 213 104.63 -36.39 -24.23
N SER A 214 103.65 -35.68 -24.78
CA SER A 214 103.87 -34.77 -25.91
C SER A 214 104.85 -33.66 -25.56
N ALA A 215 104.72 -33.03 -24.38
CA ALA A 215 105.65 -32.03 -23.90
C ALA A 215 107.09 -32.58 -23.75
N ALA A 216 107.25 -33.82 -23.28
CA ALA A 216 108.56 -34.48 -23.20
C ALA A 216 109.22 -34.71 -24.57
N HIS A 217 108.43 -34.82 -25.64
CA HIS A 217 108.91 -34.92 -27.02
C HIS A 217 108.97 -33.56 -27.75
N GLY A 218 108.78 -32.45 -27.02
CA GLY A 218 108.78 -31.09 -27.60
C GLY A 218 107.60 -30.81 -28.54
N LEU A 219 106.56 -31.65 -28.50
CA LEU A 219 105.36 -31.51 -29.31
C LEU A 219 104.29 -30.77 -28.50
N ASP A 220 103.88 -29.60 -28.99
CA ASP A 220 102.70 -28.94 -28.46
C ASP A 220 101.44 -29.74 -28.85
N VAL A 221 100.63 -30.05 -27.83
CA VAL A 221 99.49 -30.96 -27.98
C VAL A 221 98.40 -30.31 -28.81
N ASP A 222 98.22 -28.99 -28.68
CA ASP A 222 97.19 -28.27 -29.41
C ASP A 222 97.58 -28.19 -30.90
N THR A 223 98.87 -28.02 -31.21
CA THR A 223 99.43 -28.18 -32.56
C THR A 223 99.27 -29.60 -33.12
N LEU A 224 99.42 -30.65 -32.30
CA LEU A 224 99.27 -32.05 -32.71
C LEU A 224 97.81 -32.41 -33.01
N VAL A 225 96.87 -31.89 -32.23
CA VAL A 225 95.43 -32.02 -32.49
C VAL A 225 95.07 -31.33 -33.81
N LEU A 226 95.54 -30.10 -34.04
CA LEU A 226 95.32 -29.37 -35.30
C LEU A 226 95.89 -30.16 -36.50
N ALA A 227 97.12 -30.67 -36.39
CA ALA A 227 97.74 -31.49 -37.42
C ALA A 227 97.00 -32.81 -37.69
N SER A 228 96.43 -33.44 -36.65
CA SER A 228 95.66 -34.70 -36.79
C SER A 228 94.31 -34.52 -37.49
N VAL A 229 93.73 -33.32 -37.43
CA VAL A 229 92.54 -32.92 -38.20
C VAL A 229 92.94 -32.43 -39.61
N GLY A 230 94.25 -32.38 -39.91
CA GLY A 230 94.79 -31.98 -41.20
C GLY A 230 94.98 -30.47 -41.37
N ILE A 231 94.91 -29.69 -40.28
CA ILE A 231 95.06 -28.23 -40.29
C ILE A 231 96.50 -27.89 -39.92
N SER A 232 97.20 -27.21 -40.82
CA SER A 232 98.57 -26.75 -40.57
C SER A 232 98.59 -25.39 -39.87
N ALA A 233 99.61 -25.12 -39.05
CA ALA A 233 99.78 -23.82 -38.38
C ALA A 233 99.93 -22.64 -39.36
N ALA A 234 100.20 -22.90 -40.64
CA ALA A 234 100.29 -21.90 -41.71
C ALA A 234 98.91 -21.54 -42.32
N GLU A 235 97.91 -22.42 -42.19
CA GLU A 235 96.52 -22.15 -42.63
C GLU A 235 95.71 -21.38 -41.59
N ILE A 236 96.23 -21.23 -40.37
CA ILE A 236 95.56 -20.51 -39.29
C ILE A 236 95.97 -19.03 -39.35
N ASP A 237 94.99 -18.16 -39.55
CA ASP A 237 95.20 -16.71 -39.49
C ASP A 237 95.23 -16.25 -38.02
N TRP A 238 96.43 -16.28 -37.43
CA TRP A 238 96.67 -15.95 -36.02
C TRP A 238 96.29 -14.50 -35.65
N ASN A 239 96.30 -13.58 -36.62
CA ASN A 239 95.92 -12.18 -36.39
C ASN A 239 94.42 -12.04 -36.07
N LEU A 240 93.58 -12.90 -36.65
CA LEU A 240 92.14 -12.92 -36.39
C LEU A 240 91.82 -13.37 -34.96
N LEU A 241 92.71 -14.17 -34.36
CA LEU A 241 92.59 -14.72 -33.01
C LEU A 241 93.31 -13.86 -31.96
N GLY A 242 94.03 -12.81 -32.37
CA GLY A 242 94.78 -11.92 -31.47
C GLY A 242 95.99 -12.58 -30.81
N LEU A 243 96.52 -13.67 -31.38
CA LEU A 243 97.63 -14.46 -30.82
C LEU A 243 98.84 -14.43 -31.78
N SER A 244 100.04 -14.71 -31.24
CA SER A 244 101.27 -14.84 -32.03
C SER A 244 101.60 -16.31 -32.35
N PRO A 245 102.16 -16.64 -33.53
CA PRO A 245 102.47 -18.03 -33.89
C PRO A 245 103.53 -18.67 -32.98
N PRO A 246 103.43 -19.96 -32.60
CA PRO A 246 104.39 -20.59 -31.69
C PRO A 246 105.73 -20.86 -32.39
N THR A 247 106.84 -20.33 -31.83
CA THR A 247 108.21 -20.58 -32.29
C THR A 247 108.78 -21.85 -31.63
N VAL A 248 109.11 -22.85 -32.45
CA VAL A 248 109.77 -24.10 -32.03
C VAL A 248 111.24 -23.83 -31.71
N THR A 249 111.64 -23.91 -30.44
CA THR A 249 113.05 -23.88 -30.00
C THR A 249 113.41 -25.17 -29.27
N VAL A 250 114.41 -25.88 -29.78
CA VAL A 250 115.08 -27.04 -29.18
C VAL A 250 116.12 -26.55 -28.18
N GLU A 251 115.96 -26.86 -26.88
CA GLU A 251 117.00 -26.74 -25.85
C GLU A 251 116.80 -27.82 -24.77
N SER A 252 117.90 -28.33 -24.18
CA SER A 252 117.92 -29.48 -23.24
C SER A 252 118.81 -29.14 -22.02
N PRO A 253 118.77 -29.94 -20.93
CA PRO A 253 118.07 -29.67 -19.68
C PRO A 253 118.97 -29.11 -18.56
N ARG A 254 118.38 -28.33 -17.61
CA ARG A 254 118.46 -28.59 -16.15
C ARG A 254 117.86 -27.48 -15.27
N HIS A 255 117.09 -27.99 -14.29
CA HIS A 255 116.80 -27.52 -12.93
C HIS A 255 116.08 -26.20 -12.69
N ASP A 256 114.86 -26.39 -12.18
CA ASP A 256 114.30 -25.88 -10.92
C ASP A 256 114.58 -24.42 -10.56
N GLU A 257 113.50 -23.68 -10.33
CA GLU A 257 113.15 -23.07 -9.04
C GLU A 257 111.94 -22.16 -9.33
N SER A 258 110.74 -22.66 -9.05
CA SER A 258 109.51 -21.86 -9.10
C SER A 258 109.41 -21.13 -7.77
N SER A 259 109.45 -19.80 -7.81
CA SER A 259 109.07 -18.94 -6.70
C SER A 259 108.06 -17.90 -7.16
N SER A 260 107.11 -17.63 -6.27
CA SER A 260 106.23 -16.46 -6.22
C SER A 260 105.18 -16.34 -7.34
N GLU A 261 103.96 -15.86 -7.13
CA GLU A 261 103.21 -15.35 -5.99
C GLU A 261 101.77 -15.13 -6.51
N GLU A 262 100.78 -15.18 -5.61
CA GLU A 262 99.64 -14.25 -5.46
C GLU A 262 98.84 -13.70 -6.66
N GLY A 263 97.55 -13.45 -6.40
CA GLY A 263 96.68 -12.61 -7.24
C GLY A 263 95.30 -13.22 -7.41
N GLU A 264 94.32 -12.92 -6.54
CA GLU A 264 93.37 -11.81 -6.68
C GLU A 264 92.44 -12.06 -7.89
N GLU A 265 91.12 -12.07 -7.81
CA GLU A 265 90.22 -10.96 -7.52
C GLU A 265 88.80 -11.52 -7.79
N SER A 266 87.77 -11.41 -6.97
CA SER A 266 86.79 -10.31 -6.98
C SER A 266 85.65 -10.82 -6.08
N LYS A 267 85.36 -10.28 -4.90
CA LYS A 267 84.66 -9.02 -4.63
C LYS A 267 83.53 -8.72 -5.63
N THR A 268 82.29 -8.97 -5.22
CA THR A 268 81.20 -7.99 -5.34
C THR A 268 80.08 -8.31 -4.35
N THR A 269 79.96 -7.41 -3.35
CA THR A 269 78.72 -6.83 -2.80
C THR A 269 77.78 -7.77 -2.01
N ASP A 270 77.73 -7.69 -0.67
CA ASP A 270 77.01 -6.69 0.16
C ASP A 270 75.54 -6.49 -0.29
N VAL A 271 74.50 -6.51 0.53
CA VAL A 271 74.30 -6.52 2.00
C VAL A 271 72.81 -6.88 2.20
N PRO A 272 72.40 -7.44 3.35
CA PRO A 272 71.04 -7.92 3.63
C PRO A 272 70.02 -6.78 3.73
N MET A 273 68.82 -7.00 3.17
CA MET A 273 67.72 -6.04 3.24
C MET A 273 66.83 -6.31 4.45
N ALA A 274 66.60 -5.23 5.20
CA ALA A 274 65.86 -5.14 6.44
C ALA A 274 64.36 -5.44 6.32
N GLU A 275 63.84 -5.91 7.43
CA GLU A 275 62.43 -5.96 7.79
C GLU A 275 61.99 -4.57 8.31
N SER A 276 60.95 -3.97 7.72
CA SER A 276 59.90 -3.21 8.43
C SER A 276 58.83 -2.61 7.51
N THR A 277 57.59 -2.97 7.82
CA THR A 277 56.36 -2.16 7.96
C THR A 277 55.69 -1.43 6.78
N GLU A 278 54.40 -1.81 6.64
CA GLU A 278 53.19 -1.00 6.43
C GLU A 278 52.81 -0.41 5.06
N ALA A 279 51.65 -0.92 4.60
CA ALA A 279 50.46 -0.20 4.12
C ALA A 279 50.53 0.68 2.85
N THR A 280 49.61 0.38 1.92
CA THR A 280 48.57 1.28 1.34
C THR A 280 48.44 1.21 -0.20
N SER A 281 47.34 0.58 -0.63
CA SER A 281 46.42 0.92 -1.75
C SER A 281 46.83 0.99 -3.24
N ALA A 282 46.27 0.01 -4.01
CA ALA A 282 45.37 0.14 -5.19
C ALA A 282 45.91 0.72 -6.55
N PRO A 283 45.19 0.65 -7.70
CA PRO A 283 44.18 -0.29 -8.26
C PRO A 283 44.42 -0.67 -9.77
N ALA A 284 43.67 -1.65 -10.30
CA ALA A 284 43.18 -1.76 -11.72
C ALA A 284 42.39 -3.08 -11.87
N ALA A 285 41.06 -3.13 -11.94
CA ALA A 285 40.11 -2.74 -13.00
C ALA A 285 39.95 -3.77 -14.14
N SER A 286 38.67 -4.06 -14.45
CA SER A 286 38.07 -4.70 -15.66
C SER A 286 37.57 -6.14 -15.45
N VAL A 287 36.33 -6.57 -15.78
CA VAL A 287 35.12 -5.97 -16.37
C VAL A 287 33.95 -6.90 -16.03
N GLY A 288 32.77 -6.34 -15.77
CA GLY A 288 31.50 -7.08 -15.67
C GLY A 288 30.35 -6.07 -15.58
N ALA A 289 29.84 -5.67 -16.74
CA ALA A 289 28.80 -4.65 -16.89
C ALA A 289 27.46 -5.27 -17.34
N SER A 290 26.39 -4.49 -17.09
CA SER A 290 25.04 -4.52 -17.67
C SER A 290 23.99 -5.28 -16.85
N ALA A 291 22.82 -4.75 -16.50
CA ALA A 291 22.13 -3.45 -16.59
C ALA A 291 20.82 -3.64 -15.76
N GLY A 292 20.06 -2.67 -15.25
CA GLY A 292 20.06 -1.22 -15.25
C GLY A 292 18.73 -0.74 -14.64
N SER A 293 18.80 0.30 -13.79
CA SER A 293 17.77 1.32 -13.43
C SER A 293 16.37 0.92 -12.92
N PRO A 294 15.77 1.69 -11.98
CA PRO A 294 15.35 3.06 -12.31
C PRO A 294 15.60 4.16 -11.27
N VAL A 295 15.34 5.36 -11.79
CA VAL A 295 15.61 6.72 -11.33
C VAL A 295 14.55 7.22 -10.32
N SER A 296 15.00 8.09 -9.40
CA SER A 296 14.30 9.25 -8.78
C SER A 296 12.94 9.04 -8.07
N THR A 297 12.57 9.71 -6.97
CA THR A 297 13.02 10.91 -6.28
C THR A 297 12.16 11.04 -5.00
N GLU A 298 12.72 11.70 -3.98
CA GLU A 298 12.01 12.53 -2.99
C GLU A 298 10.95 11.91 -2.05
N SER A 299 11.33 11.84 -0.78
CA SER A 299 10.42 11.89 0.37
C SER A 299 10.07 13.34 0.70
N PRO A 300 8.84 13.62 1.17
CA PRO A 300 8.67 14.63 2.21
C PRO A 300 8.09 14.02 3.50
N VAL A 301 8.75 14.41 4.59
CA VAL A 301 8.29 14.33 5.98
C VAL A 301 6.95 15.07 6.10
N ARG A 302 5.94 14.45 6.75
CA ARG A 302 4.88 15.18 7.48
C ARG A 302 4.06 14.26 8.40
N THR A 303 4.16 14.58 9.69
CA THR A 303 3.05 14.70 10.65
C THR A 303 2.42 13.42 11.21
N LEU A 304 2.79 13.10 12.46
CA LEU A 304 1.92 12.40 13.41
C LEU A 304 0.54 13.06 13.45
N ARG A 305 -0.51 12.36 13.01
CA ARG A 305 -1.88 12.59 13.46
C ARG A 305 -2.62 11.26 13.61
N ARG A 306 -2.86 10.92 14.87
CA ARG A 306 -3.84 9.92 15.32
C ARG A 306 -5.22 10.57 15.26
N PRO A 307 -6.23 9.88 14.73
CA PRO A 307 -7.53 9.92 15.40
C PRO A 307 -8.20 8.54 15.40
N LEU A 308 -8.67 8.10 16.56
CA LEU A 308 -9.72 7.08 16.61
C LEU A 308 -10.77 7.51 17.64
N VAL A 309 -11.87 8.01 17.08
CA VAL A 309 -13.28 7.71 17.41
C VAL A 309 -13.79 8.02 18.83
N SER A 310 -14.72 8.99 18.86
CA SER A 310 -15.71 9.19 19.92
C SER A 310 -17.11 8.94 19.34
N SER A 311 -17.87 8.03 19.94
CA SER A 311 -19.32 8.16 20.27
C SER A 311 -19.73 6.90 21.04
N ALA A 312 -19.95 6.98 22.36
CA ALA A 312 -21.24 7.33 22.98
C ALA A 312 -22.33 6.26 22.75
N GLY A 313 -22.64 5.52 23.82
CA GLY A 313 -23.67 4.49 23.88
C GLY A 313 -23.92 3.97 25.31
N GLN A 314 -24.72 4.73 26.04
CA GLN A 314 -25.52 4.50 27.27
C GLN A 314 -25.50 3.15 28.00
N SER A 315 -25.48 3.21 29.36
CA SER A 315 -26.30 2.42 30.33
C SER A 315 -25.94 2.87 31.77
N ARG A 316 -26.70 3.80 32.39
CA ARG A 316 -27.81 3.60 33.34
C ARG A 316 -27.43 2.89 34.66
N LEU A 317 -27.31 3.67 35.74
CA LEU A 317 -27.67 3.25 37.11
C LEU A 317 -28.37 4.41 37.84
N ALA A 318 -29.43 4.04 38.53
CA ALA A 318 -30.38 4.91 39.23
C ALA A 318 -29.89 5.28 40.64
N SER A 319 -30.24 6.47 41.12
CA SER A 319 -30.63 6.68 42.51
C SER A 319 -31.30 8.05 42.74
N LEU A 320 -32.59 7.97 43.10
CA LEU A 320 -33.30 8.74 44.15
C LEU A 320 -33.00 10.24 44.34
N ALA A 321 -34.00 11.09 44.01
CA ALA A 321 -34.74 11.92 44.98
C ALA A 321 -35.65 12.94 44.25
N SER A 322 -36.93 12.93 44.61
CA SER A 322 -37.91 14.02 44.40
C SER A 322 -38.24 14.61 45.79
N PRO A 323 -39.02 15.72 45.97
CA PRO A 323 -39.81 16.46 44.97
C PRO A 323 -39.88 18.02 45.13
N SER A 324 -40.58 18.63 44.15
CA SER A 324 -41.59 19.72 44.32
C SER A 324 -41.21 21.21 44.19
N PRO A 325 -42.17 22.11 43.85
CA PRO A 325 -42.10 22.93 42.63
C PRO A 325 -42.26 24.45 42.89
N ALA A 326 -42.00 25.29 41.87
CA ALA A 326 -42.45 26.67 41.86
C ALA A 326 -42.64 27.22 40.43
N ALA A 327 -43.65 28.07 40.30
CA ALA A 327 -44.28 28.59 39.10
C ALA A 327 -43.65 29.90 38.56
N GLY A 328 -44.10 30.32 37.36
CA GLY A 328 -43.96 31.66 36.77
C GLY A 328 -43.48 31.58 35.31
N ILE A 329 -44.35 31.65 34.28
CA ILE A 329 -44.90 32.85 33.62
C ILE A 329 -43.83 33.92 33.34
N VAL A 330 -43.40 34.04 32.08
CA VAL A 330 -43.58 35.20 31.16
C VAL A 330 -43.64 34.66 29.73
#